data_AF-A0A2N9N8U0-F1
#
_entry.id   AF-A0A2N9N8U0-F1
#
_cell.length_a   1.000
_cell.length_b   1.000
_cell.length_c   1.000
_cell.angle_alpha   90.00
_cell.angle_beta   90.00
_cell.angle_gamma   90.00
#
_symmetry.space_group_name_H-M   'P 1'
#
loop_
_entity.id
_entity.type
_entity.pdbx_description
1 polymer ?
#
loop_
_entity_poly.entity_id
_entity_poly.type
_entity_poly.pdbx_seq_one_letter_code
_entity_poly.pdbx_strand_id
1 'polypeptide(L)'
;MPPACYPKLDDTERFAMTLSLWDDLESVAAFAYNGAHAEALMRRKDWFQSLGLPSYVAWWVAEDHNLDWKEGSDRLDHLHAHGSSAFAFNFAKPFDASVIRAALIAQRWKPRRDRMRPCRNKPLS
;
A
#
# COMPACT_ATOMS: atom_id res chain seq x y z
N MET A 1 1.73 6.86 13.34
CA MET A 1 0.61 7.82 13.32
C MET A 1 -0.63 7.04 12.88
N PRO A 2 -1.85 7.30 13.39
CA PRO A 2 -3.03 6.66 12.81
C PRO A 2 -3.31 7.21 11.40
N PRO A 3 -3.96 6.42 10.52
CA PRO A 3 -4.45 6.87 9.22
C PRO A 3 -5.32 8.13 9.35
N ALA A 4 -5.21 9.05 8.40
CA ALA A 4 -6.00 10.28 8.40
C ALA A 4 -7.49 10.03 8.13
N CYS A 5 -7.84 8.91 7.48
CA CYS A 5 -9.22 8.51 7.26
C CYS A 5 -9.93 8.03 8.53
N TYR A 6 -9.19 7.76 9.62
CA TYR A 6 -9.81 7.42 10.89
C TYR A 6 -10.50 8.65 11.50
N PRO A 7 -11.70 8.50 12.08
CA PRO A 7 -12.33 9.60 12.79
C PRO A 7 -11.44 10.06 13.94
N LYS A 8 -11.46 11.37 14.21
CA LYS A 8 -10.82 11.91 15.41
C LYS A 8 -11.62 11.42 16.61
N LEU A 9 -11.00 10.53 17.36
CA LEU A 9 -11.58 9.96 18.56
C LEU A 9 -11.36 10.89 19.77
N ASP A 10 -12.20 10.74 20.78
CA ASP A 10 -11.97 11.38 22.08
C ASP A 10 -10.90 10.62 22.90
N ASP A 11 -10.52 11.15 24.07
CA ASP A 11 -9.46 10.59 24.91
C ASP A 11 -9.77 9.20 25.49
N THR A 12 -11.00 8.68 25.32
CA THR A 12 -11.43 7.39 25.86
C THR A 12 -11.30 6.23 24.88
N GLU A 13 -11.25 6.53 23.58
CA GLU A 13 -11.20 5.51 22.55
C GLU A 13 -9.76 5.19 22.15
N ARG A 14 -9.52 3.92 21.78
CA ARG A 14 -8.18 3.39 21.51
C ARG A 14 -8.15 2.68 20.17
N PHE A 15 -7.06 2.86 19.44
CA PHE A 15 -6.77 2.07 18.25
C PHE A 15 -5.80 0.95 18.55
N ALA A 16 -6.06 -0.23 18.00
CA ALA A 16 -5.06 -1.28 17.87
C ALA A 16 -4.68 -1.40 16.39
N MET A 17 -3.39 -1.31 16.10
CA MET A 17 -2.84 -1.43 14.75
C MET A 17 -1.65 -2.36 14.79
N THR A 18 -1.49 -3.15 13.75
CA THR A 18 -0.34 -4.03 13.55
C THR A 18 0.30 -3.74 12.21
N LEU A 19 1.60 -3.96 12.12
CA LEU A 19 2.37 -3.86 10.89
C LEU A 19 3.33 -5.04 10.84
N SER A 20 3.26 -5.83 9.79
CA SER A 20 4.06 -7.04 9.61
C SER A 20 4.49 -7.19 8.15
N LEU A 21 5.64 -7.83 7.96
CA LEU A 21 6.19 -8.15 6.65
C LEU A 21 6.04 -9.65 6.39
N TRP A 22 5.73 -10.01 5.15
CA TRP A 22 5.50 -11.38 4.71
C TRP A 22 6.18 -11.61 3.36
N ASP A 23 6.64 -12.83 3.12
CA ASP A 23 7.33 -13.21 1.88
C ASP A 23 6.37 -13.17 0.68
N ASP A 24 5.09 -13.51 0.89
CA ASP A 24 4.08 -13.58 -0.15
C ASP A 24 2.64 -13.45 0.39
N LEU A 25 1.67 -13.31 -0.53
CA LEU A 25 0.25 -13.15 -0.20
C LEU A 25 -0.42 -14.45 0.30
N GLU A 26 0.03 -15.61 -0.15
CA GLU A 26 -0.52 -16.90 0.27
C GLU A 26 -0.20 -17.14 1.75
N SER A 27 1.03 -16.88 2.16
CA SER A 27 1.52 -17.01 3.53
C SER A 27 0.71 -16.15 4.51
N VAL A 28 0.51 -14.86 4.20
CA VAL A 28 -0.28 -13.97 5.07
C VAL A 28 -1.77 -14.31 5.04
N ALA A 29 -2.32 -14.75 3.90
CA ALA A 29 -3.72 -15.16 3.81
C ALA A 29 -3.98 -16.45 4.61
N ALA A 30 -3.06 -17.41 4.54
CA ALA A 30 -3.11 -18.64 5.33
C ALA A 30 -3.04 -18.33 6.84
N PHE A 31 -2.16 -17.42 7.26
CA PHE A 31 -2.12 -16.94 8.63
C PHE A 31 -3.43 -16.25 9.05
N ALA A 32 -3.94 -15.32 8.22
CA ALA A 32 -5.09 -14.50 8.58
C ALA A 32 -6.40 -15.29 8.64
N TYR A 33 -6.59 -16.25 7.72
CA TYR A 33 -7.88 -16.90 7.50
C TYR A 33 -7.92 -18.38 7.88
N ASN A 34 -6.88 -18.90 8.53
CA ASN A 34 -6.89 -20.25 9.09
C ASN A 34 -6.58 -20.29 10.59
N GLY A 35 -7.04 -21.33 11.27
CA GLY A 35 -6.78 -21.58 12.70
C GLY A 35 -7.25 -20.47 13.64
N ALA A 36 -6.52 -20.27 14.75
CA ALA A 36 -6.92 -19.38 15.84
C ALA A 36 -7.08 -17.90 15.42
N HIS A 37 -6.31 -17.43 14.44
CA HIS A 37 -6.45 -16.04 13.97
C HIS A 37 -7.78 -15.84 13.23
N ALA A 38 -8.21 -16.82 12.43
CA ALA A 38 -9.50 -16.80 11.76
C ALA A 38 -10.66 -16.76 12.78
N GLU A 39 -10.60 -17.58 13.82
CA GLU A 39 -11.58 -17.59 14.91
C GLU A 39 -11.67 -16.23 15.61
N ALA A 40 -10.53 -15.59 15.87
CA ALA A 40 -10.48 -14.23 16.41
C ALA A 40 -11.09 -13.21 15.44
N LEU A 41 -10.79 -13.28 14.14
CA LEU A 41 -11.34 -12.36 13.14
C LEU A 41 -12.86 -12.50 12.97
N MET A 42 -13.43 -13.69 13.16
CA MET A 42 -14.88 -13.90 13.15
C MET A 42 -15.57 -13.18 14.31
N ARG A 43 -14.88 -13.07 15.45
CA ARG A 43 -15.38 -12.44 16.67
C ARG A 43 -14.96 -10.98 16.82
N ARG A 44 -14.25 -10.40 15.86
CA ARG A 44 -13.69 -9.03 15.97
C ARG A 44 -14.70 -7.96 16.38
N LYS A 45 -15.98 -8.11 16.03
CA LYS A 45 -17.07 -7.19 16.42
C LYS A 45 -17.34 -7.13 17.92
N ASP A 46 -16.87 -8.13 18.69
CA ASP A 46 -16.99 -8.18 20.14
C ASP A 46 -16.03 -7.16 20.81
N TRP A 47 -14.99 -6.72 20.09
CA TRP A 47 -13.93 -5.85 20.62
C TRP A 47 -13.67 -4.60 19.78
N PHE A 48 -13.99 -4.63 18.47
CA PHE A 48 -13.76 -3.54 17.54
C PHE A 48 -15.07 -2.94 17.04
N GLN A 49 -15.12 -1.61 17.01
CA GLN A 49 -16.17 -0.88 16.32
C GLN A 49 -15.92 -0.89 14.81
N SER A 50 -16.98 -1.06 14.03
CA SER A 50 -16.91 -0.96 12.57
C SER A 50 -16.98 0.50 12.15
N LEU A 51 -15.89 1.01 11.56
CA LEU A 51 -15.81 2.40 11.08
C LEU A 51 -16.27 2.58 9.63
N GLY A 52 -16.68 1.51 8.95
CA GLY A 52 -16.98 1.55 7.50
C GLY A 52 -15.75 1.79 6.61
N LEU A 53 -14.55 1.74 7.20
CA LEU A 53 -13.26 1.89 6.53
C LEU A 53 -12.66 0.52 6.19
N PRO A 54 -11.70 0.44 5.24
CA PRO A 54 -10.93 -0.78 5.05
C PRO A 54 -10.25 -1.21 6.36
N SER A 55 -10.41 -2.47 6.75
CA SER A 55 -9.86 -2.99 8.01
C SER A 55 -8.37 -3.33 7.94
N TYR A 56 -7.82 -3.45 6.73
CA TYR A 56 -6.40 -3.68 6.48
C TYR A 56 -6.03 -3.21 5.07
N VAL A 57 -4.73 -3.06 4.84
CA VAL A 57 -4.11 -2.79 3.54
C VAL A 57 -2.88 -3.67 3.39
N ALA A 58 -2.61 -4.09 2.15
CA ALA A 58 -1.40 -4.77 1.72
C ALA A 58 -0.75 -3.99 0.57
N TRP A 59 0.57 -4.06 0.49
CA TRP A 59 1.35 -3.48 -0.60
C TRP A 59 2.68 -4.24 -0.72
N TRP A 60 3.27 -4.20 -1.91
CA TRP A 60 4.57 -4.79 -2.15
C TRP A 60 5.68 -3.82 -1.76
N VAL A 61 6.76 -4.37 -1.21
CA VAL A 61 7.97 -3.64 -0.84
C VAL A 61 9.21 -4.32 -1.44
N ALA A 62 10.34 -3.62 -1.46
CA ALA A 62 11.62 -4.20 -1.84
C ALA A 62 12.20 -5.09 -0.72
N GLU A 63 13.15 -5.98 -1.05
CA GLU A 63 13.77 -6.90 -0.08
C GLU A 63 14.50 -6.17 1.06
N ASP A 64 15.04 -4.98 0.80
CA ASP A 64 15.76 -4.13 1.76
C ASP A 64 14.88 -3.05 2.40
N HIS A 65 13.56 -3.17 2.25
CA HIS A 65 12.62 -2.15 2.72
C HIS A 65 12.50 -2.14 4.24
N ASN A 66 12.68 -0.95 4.82
CA ASN A 66 12.42 -0.72 6.24
C ASN A 66 10.96 -0.31 6.42
N LEU A 67 10.19 -1.11 7.18
CA LEU A 67 8.80 -0.81 7.50
C LEU A 67 8.67 0.54 8.23
N ASP A 68 7.74 1.37 7.76
CA ASP A 68 7.38 2.64 8.37
C ASP A 68 5.88 2.69 8.67
N TRP A 69 5.54 3.09 9.90
CA TRP A 69 4.17 3.29 10.32
C TRP A 69 3.46 4.39 9.53
N LYS A 70 4.18 5.46 9.14
CA LYS A 70 3.58 6.51 8.33
C LYS A 70 3.23 5.97 6.95
N GLU A 71 4.12 5.20 6.33
CA GLU A 71 3.83 4.55 5.06
C GLU A 71 2.57 3.67 5.15
N GLY A 72 2.48 2.78 6.15
CA GLY A 72 1.29 1.93 6.30
C GLY A 72 -0.01 2.74 6.45
N SER A 73 0.06 3.88 7.12
CA SER A 73 -1.07 4.81 7.26
C SER A 73 -1.46 5.45 5.93
N ASP A 74 -0.48 5.99 5.19
CA ASP A 74 -0.68 6.60 3.88
C ASP A 74 -1.26 5.58 2.87
N ARG A 75 -0.86 4.31 2.96
CA ARG A 75 -1.37 3.21 2.12
C ARG A 75 -2.83 2.91 2.42
N LEU A 76 -3.23 2.86 3.70
CA LEU A 76 -4.61 2.62 4.09
C LEU A 76 -5.51 3.80 3.66
N ASP A 77 -5.03 5.03 3.85
CA ASP A 77 -5.70 6.24 3.39
C ASP A 77 -5.93 6.21 1.87
N HIS A 78 -4.91 5.82 1.10
CA HIS A 78 -5.02 5.65 -0.35
C HIS A 78 -6.04 4.56 -0.72
N LEU A 79 -5.99 3.40 -0.06
CA LEU A 79 -6.95 2.31 -0.32
C LEU A 79 -8.38 2.76 -0.05
N HIS A 80 -8.60 3.53 1.02
CA HIS A 80 -9.91 4.10 1.34
C HIS A 80 -10.39 5.07 0.25
N ALA A 81 -9.54 6.00 -0.18
CA ALA A 81 -9.91 7.05 -1.13
C ALA A 81 -10.05 6.55 -2.58
N HIS A 82 -9.25 5.56 -2.99
CA HIS A 82 -9.09 5.18 -4.40
C HIS A 82 -9.42 3.72 -4.70
N GLY A 83 -9.61 2.89 -3.66
CA GLY A 83 -9.73 1.45 -3.82
C GLY A 83 -8.40 0.78 -4.16
N SER A 84 -8.46 -0.52 -4.48
CA SER A 84 -7.26 -1.32 -4.76
C SER A 84 -6.53 -0.84 -6.02
N SER A 85 -5.22 -0.68 -5.89
CA SER A 85 -4.28 -0.26 -6.92
C SER A 85 -2.92 -0.91 -6.68
N ALA A 86 -1.97 -0.73 -7.61
CA ALA A 86 -0.59 -1.15 -7.39
C ALA A 86 0.04 -0.49 -6.14
N PHE A 87 -0.39 0.74 -5.79
CA PHE A 87 0.10 1.44 -4.60
C PHE A 87 -0.42 0.81 -3.29
N ALA A 88 -1.68 0.40 -3.24
CA ALA A 88 -2.29 -0.14 -2.04
C ALA A 88 -3.48 -1.01 -2.42
N PHE A 89 -3.59 -2.22 -1.86
CA PHE A 89 -4.64 -3.16 -2.18
C PHE A 89 -5.06 -4.00 -0.96
N ASN A 90 -6.04 -4.88 -1.14
CA ASN A 90 -6.46 -5.87 -0.15
C ASN A 90 -6.51 -7.26 -0.80
N PHE A 91 -6.70 -8.32 -0.01
CA PHE A 91 -6.66 -9.68 -0.54
C PHE A 91 -7.85 -10.02 -1.45
N ALA A 92 -8.97 -9.27 -1.37
CA ALA A 92 -10.11 -9.47 -2.26
C ALA A 92 -9.83 -8.99 -3.70
N LYS A 93 -8.94 -8.00 -3.86
CA LYS A 93 -8.48 -7.49 -5.16
C LYS A 93 -6.97 -7.29 -5.11
N PRO A 94 -6.19 -8.39 -5.14
CA PRO A 94 -4.73 -8.32 -5.01
C PRO A 94 -4.11 -7.75 -6.29
N PHE A 95 -2.89 -7.24 -6.15
CA PHE A 95 -2.05 -6.87 -7.28
C PHE A 95 -0.81 -7.76 -7.32
N ASP A 96 -0.31 -8.03 -8.52
CA ASP A 96 0.88 -8.85 -8.70
C ASP A 96 2.17 -8.03 -8.45
N ALA A 97 3.15 -8.62 -7.77
CA ALA A 97 4.43 -7.97 -7.46
C ALA A 97 5.21 -7.57 -8.73
N SER A 98 5.03 -8.30 -9.83
CA SER A 98 5.62 -7.97 -11.13
C SER A 98 5.13 -6.63 -11.70
N VAL A 99 3.91 -6.19 -11.35
CA VAL A 99 3.37 -4.88 -11.76
C VAL A 99 4.21 -3.76 -11.16
N ILE A 100 4.63 -3.89 -9.91
CA ILE A 100 5.54 -2.95 -9.25
C ILE A 100 6.93 -3.02 -9.84
N ARG A 101 7.48 -4.23 -10.07
CA ARG A 101 8.79 -4.39 -10.71
C ARG A 101 8.81 -3.73 -12.08
N ALA A 102 7.79 -3.93 -12.91
CA ALA A 102 7.67 -3.31 -14.22
C ALA A 102 7.59 -1.78 -14.13
N ALA A 103 6.82 -1.23 -13.18
CA ALA A 103 6.73 0.21 -12.97
C ALA A 103 8.06 0.84 -12.50
N LEU A 104 8.80 0.17 -11.62
CA LEU A 104 10.13 0.61 -11.17
C LEU A 104 11.17 0.55 -12.30
N ILE A 105 11.15 -0.52 -13.09
CA ILE A 105 11.98 -0.64 -14.30
C ILE A 105 11.63 0.48 -15.28
N ALA A 106 10.35 0.71 -15.59
CA ALA A 106 9.93 1.77 -16.50
C ALA A 106 10.35 3.17 -16.02
N GLN A 107 10.31 3.43 -14.72
CA GLN A 107 10.80 4.68 -14.14
C GLN A 107 12.31 4.85 -14.28
N ARG A 108 13.08 3.77 -14.09
CA ARG A 108 14.53 3.73 -14.30
C ARG A 108 14.92 3.88 -15.78
N TRP A 109 14.06 3.45 -16.70
CA TRP A 109 14.24 3.51 -18.14
C TRP A 109 13.57 4.71 -18.82
N LYS A 110 13.11 5.73 -18.07
CA LYS A 110 12.73 7.00 -18.72
C LYS A 110 13.95 7.57 -19.43
N PRO A 111 13.96 7.66 -20.78
CA PRO A 111 15.11 8.21 -21.48
C PRO A 111 15.32 9.62 -20.93
N ARG A 112 16.55 9.93 -20.50
CA ARG A 112 16.90 11.32 -20.21
C ARG A 112 16.52 12.08 -21.47
N ARG A 113 15.58 13.01 -21.36
CA ARG A 113 15.33 13.97 -22.44
C ARG A 113 16.60 14.80 -22.50
N ASP A 114 17.60 14.34 -23.23
CA ASP A 114 18.63 15.24 -23.70
C ASP A 114 17.89 16.32 -24.48
N ARG A 115 18.06 17.57 -24.03
CA ARG A 115 17.57 18.73 -24.76
C ARG A 115 18.14 18.62 -26.15
N MET A 116 17.31 18.21 -27.10
CA MET A 116 17.58 18.35 -28.51
C MET A 116 17.81 19.84 -28.75
N ARG A 117 19.08 20.27 -28.80
CA ARG A 117 19.42 21.62 -29.21
C ARG A 117 19.05 21.68 -30.70
N PRO A 118 18.16 22.57 -31.13
CA PRO A 118 17.91 22.71 -32.55
C PRO A 118 19.19 23.21 -33.22
N CYS A 119 19.65 22.50 -34.24
CA CYS A 119 20.72 22.97 -35.11
C CYS A 119 20.29 24.33 -35.69
N ARG A 120 21.04 25.39 -35.37
CA ARG A 120 20.88 26.69 -36.04
C ARG A 120 21.37 26.53 -37.46
N ASN A 121 20.46 26.61 -38.44
CA ASN A 121 20.82 26.85 -39.83
C ASN A 121 21.53 28.21 -39.93
N LYS A 122 22.78 28.23 -40.38
CA LYS A 122 23.41 29.45 -40.89
C LYS A 122 22.98 29.64 -42.35
N PRO A 123 22.63 30.85 -42.79
CA PRO A 123 22.39 31.12 -44.20
C PRO A 123 23.71 31.06 -44.99
N LEU A 124 23.66 30.49 -46.19
CA LEU A 124 24.73 30.57 -47.18
C LEU A 124 24.77 31.99 -47.76
N SER A 125 25.95 32.59 -47.72
CA SER A 125 26.36 33.79 -48.46
C SER A 125 26.67 33.49 -49.91
#